data_AF-A0A3A5IKA2-F1
#
_entry.id   AF-A0A3A5IKA2-F1
#
_cell.length_a   1.000
_cell.length_b   1.000
_cell.length_c   1.000
_cell.angle_alpha   90.00
_cell.angle_beta   90.00
_cell.angle_gamma   90.00
#
_symmetry.space_group_name_H-M   'P 1'
#
loop_
_entity.id
_entity.type
_entity.pdbx_description
1 polymer ?
#
loop_
_entity_poly.entity_id
_entity_poly.type
_entity_poly.pdbx_seq_one_letter_code
_entity_poly.pdbx_strand_id
1 'polypeptide(L)'
;MNKMVTIFNTEAIMKRSMFIAELKNIAGNRMLFISMIAILLIPLLYAGMLLWAFWDPYSQLDKLPVAIVNKDTGADYDGEKLAIGKELTRELEKSDDFDFHTVSEKEAKKGWITKNITC
;
A
#
# COMPACT_ATOMS: atom_id res chain seq x y z
N MET A 1 -36.15 -30.41 -26.98
CA MET A 1 -34.98 -29.97 -26.18
C MET A 1 -33.66 -30.00 -26.96
N ASN A 2 -33.26 -31.12 -27.57
CA ASN A 2 -31.93 -31.23 -28.21
C ASN A 2 -31.68 -30.25 -29.36
N LYS A 3 -32.66 -29.97 -30.23
CA LYS A 3 -32.48 -29.01 -31.35
C LYS A 3 -32.18 -27.58 -30.89
N MET A 4 -32.72 -27.16 -29.74
CA MET A 4 -32.51 -25.81 -29.22
C MET A 4 -31.08 -25.65 -28.68
N VAL A 5 -30.56 -26.68 -27.99
CA VAL A 5 -29.16 -26.73 -27.51
C VAL A 5 -28.15 -26.68 -28.67
N THR A 6 -28.44 -27.34 -29.79
CA THR A 6 -27.52 -27.36 -30.95
C THR A 6 -27.43 -26.00 -31.63
N ILE A 7 -28.53 -25.25 -31.71
CA ILE A 7 -28.54 -23.90 -32.32
C ILE A 7 -27.76 -22.92 -31.44
N PHE A 8 -27.99 -22.91 -30.12
CA PHE A 8 -27.21 -22.07 -29.21
C PHE A 8 -25.71 -22.39 -29.24
N ASN A 9 -25.34 -23.67 -29.35
CA ASN A 9 -23.93 -24.07 -29.45
C ASN A 9 -23.31 -23.65 -30.80
N THR A 10 -24.08 -23.70 -31.89
CA THR A 10 -23.62 -23.30 -33.23
C THR A 10 -23.46 -21.78 -33.33
N GLU A 11 -24.40 -21.01 -32.78
CA GLU A 11 -24.30 -19.55 -32.63
C GLU A 11 -23.05 -19.18 -31.84
N ALA A 12 -22.82 -19.81 -30.68
CA ALA A 12 -21.65 -19.55 -29.84
C ALA A 12 -20.32 -19.92 -30.53
N ILE A 13 -20.27 -21.04 -31.25
CA ILE A 13 -19.09 -21.48 -32.03
C ILE A 13 -18.81 -20.53 -33.20
N MET A 14 -19.83 -20.13 -33.94
CA MET A 14 -19.71 -19.21 -35.08
C MET A 14 -19.27 -17.82 -34.61
N LYS A 15 -19.84 -17.32 -33.51
CA LYS A 15 -19.45 -16.04 -32.90
C LYS A 15 -17.99 -16.08 -32.42
N ARG A 16 -17.56 -17.15 -31.73
CA ARG A 16 -16.17 -17.34 -31.28
C ARG A 16 -15.18 -17.37 -32.45
N SER A 17 -15.56 -18.00 -33.57
CA SER A 17 -14.74 -18.03 -34.80
C SER A 17 -14.60 -16.66 -35.44
N MET A 18 -15.67 -15.87 -35.51
CA MET A 18 -15.63 -14.50 -36.03
C MET A 18 -14.79 -13.56 -35.16
N PHE A 19 -14.90 -13.65 -33.84
CA PHE A 19 -14.08 -12.85 -32.92
C PHE A 19 -12.57 -13.10 -33.10
N ILE A 20 -12.16 -14.36 -33.28
CA ILE A 20 -10.74 -14.70 -33.49
C ILE A 20 -10.26 -14.20 -34.86
N ALA A 21 -11.11 -14.25 -35.89
CA ALA A 21 -10.78 -13.73 -37.22
C ALA A 21 -10.60 -12.20 -37.22
N GLU A 22 -11.49 -11.47 -36.54
CA GLU A 22 -11.37 -10.02 -36.35
C GLU A 22 -10.13 -9.67 -35.53
N LEU A 23 -9.83 -10.41 -34.45
CA LEU A 23 -8.63 -10.20 -33.64
C LEU A 23 -7.35 -10.41 -34.46
N LYS A 24 -7.35 -11.40 -35.37
CA LYS A 24 -6.22 -11.65 -36.29
C LYS A 24 -6.05 -10.52 -37.31
N ASN A 25 -7.15 -9.94 -37.80
CA ASN A 25 -7.10 -8.79 -38.71
C ASN A 25 -6.58 -7.53 -38.00
N ILE A 26 -7.00 -7.28 -36.75
CA ILE A 26 -6.52 -6.17 -35.94
C ILE A 26 -5.02 -6.33 -35.63
N ALA A 27 -4.58 -7.54 -35.27
CA ALA A 27 -3.16 -7.83 -35.04
C ALA A 27 -2.29 -7.73 -36.31
N GLY A 28 -2.87 -7.96 -37.48
CA GLY A 28 -2.19 -7.80 -38.78
C GLY A 28 -2.02 -6.33 -39.20
N ASN A 29 -2.87 -5.42 -38.74
CA ASN A 29 -2.78 -4.00 -39.04
C ASN A 29 -2.03 -3.24 -37.94
N ARG A 30 -0.76 -2.91 -38.22
CA ARG A 30 0.14 -2.24 -37.27
C ARG A 30 -0.45 -0.96 -36.66
N MET A 31 -1.20 -0.16 -37.43
CA MET A 31 -1.76 1.10 -36.94
C MET A 31 -2.90 0.88 -35.93
N LEU A 32 -3.81 -0.07 -36.21
CA LEU A 32 -4.91 -0.40 -35.31
C LEU A 32 -4.41 -1.11 -34.04
N PHE A 33 -3.42 -1.98 -34.18
CA PHE A 33 -2.83 -2.71 -33.06
C PHE A 33 -2.15 -1.77 -32.04
N ILE A 34 -1.38 -0.78 -32.51
CA ILE A 34 -0.72 0.20 -31.63
C ILE A 34 -1.77 1.01 -30.84
N SER A 35 -2.82 1.50 -31.50
CA SER A 35 -3.89 2.25 -30.83
C SER A 35 -4.62 1.42 -29.77
N MET A 36 -4.86 0.14 -30.03
CA MET A 36 -5.45 -0.77 -29.06
C MET A 36 -4.55 -0.98 -27.84
N ILE A 37 -3.25 -1.19 -28.04
CA ILE A 37 -2.27 -1.31 -26.95
C ILE A 37 -2.21 -0.02 -26.13
N ALA A 38 -2.22 1.15 -26.77
CA ALA A 38 -2.20 2.43 -26.07
C ALA A 38 -3.40 2.59 -25.13
N ILE A 39 -4.60 2.20 -25.57
CA ILE A 39 -5.81 2.24 -24.73
C ILE A 39 -5.72 1.23 -23.58
N LEU A 40 -5.21 0.02 -23.83
CA LEU A 40 -5.02 -1.00 -22.78
C LEU A 40 -3.92 -0.63 -21.77
N LEU A 41 -2.94 0.18 -22.18
CA LEU A 41 -1.90 0.67 -21.30
C LEU A 41 -2.43 1.64 -20.24
N ILE A 42 -3.49 2.40 -20.52
CA ILE A 42 -4.05 3.35 -19.55
C ILE A 42 -4.48 2.66 -18.24
N PRO A 43 -5.36 1.63 -18.24
CA PRO A 43 -5.73 0.92 -17.02
C PRO A 43 -4.57 0.12 -16.44
N LEU A 44 -3.64 -0.38 -17.28
CA LEU A 44 -2.48 -1.14 -16.80
C LEU A 44 -1.50 -0.25 -16.03
N LEU A 45 -1.22 0.95 -16.54
CA LEU A 45 -0.37 1.94 -15.88
C LEU A 45 -1.02 2.45 -14.61
N TYR A 46 -2.34 2.67 -14.62
CA TYR A 46 -3.07 3.07 -13.41
C TYR A 46 -2.96 2.00 -12.33
N ALA A 47 -3.27 0.74 -12.66
CA ALA A 47 -3.15 -0.37 -11.72
C ALA A 47 -1.69 -0.57 -11.26
N GLY A 48 -0.72 -0.48 -12.17
CA GLY A 48 0.70 -0.60 -11.86
C GLY A 48 1.20 0.49 -10.93
N MET A 49 0.77 1.74 -11.13
CA MET A 49 1.13 2.86 -10.26
C MET A 49 0.54 2.72 -8.86
N LEU A 50 -0.72 2.28 -8.77
CA LEU A 50 -1.35 2.00 -7.48
C LEU A 50 -0.64 0.86 -6.74
N LEU A 51 -0.38 -0.25 -7.43
CA LEU A 51 0.34 -1.38 -6.84
C LEU A 51 1.73 -0.97 -6.38
N TRP A 52 2.45 -0.17 -7.17
CA TRP A 52 3.77 0.31 -6.79
C TRP A 52 3.71 1.21 -5.53
N ALA A 53 2.77 2.14 -5.46
CA ALA A 53 2.58 3.00 -4.30
C ALA A 53 2.12 2.24 -3.03
N PHE A 54 1.32 1.18 -3.20
CA PHE A 54 0.80 0.38 -2.10
C PHE A 54 1.63 -0.86 -1.74
N TRP A 55 2.62 -1.24 -2.56
CA TRP A 55 3.50 -2.37 -2.26
C TRP A 55 4.35 -2.07 -1.02
N ASP A 56 4.74 -0.81 -0.83
CA ASP A 56 5.56 -0.39 0.30
C ASP A 56 5.31 1.08 0.71
N PRO A 57 4.12 1.40 1.24
CA PRO A 57 3.78 2.75 1.67
C PRO A 57 4.48 3.16 2.98
N TYR A 58 5.19 2.22 3.62
CA TYR A 58 5.76 2.37 4.95
C TYR A 58 7.29 2.27 5.00
N SER A 59 7.96 2.00 3.88
CA SER A 59 9.43 1.98 3.71
C SER A 59 10.21 3.17 4.25
N GLN A 60 9.53 4.27 4.58
CA GLN A 60 10.13 5.50 5.10
C GLN A 60 9.59 5.91 6.47
N LEU A 61 8.81 5.04 7.14
CA LEU A 61 8.33 5.32 8.50
C LEU A 61 9.46 5.37 9.52
N ASP A 62 10.54 4.61 9.29
CA ASP A 62 11.80 4.64 10.04
C ASP A 62 12.41 6.05 10.16
N LYS A 63 12.05 6.97 9.27
CA LYS A 63 12.51 8.37 9.26
C LYS A 63 11.48 9.36 9.78
N LEU A 64 10.30 8.89 10.20
CA LEU A 64 9.26 9.74 10.73
C LEU A 64 9.52 9.98 12.22
N PRO A 65 9.92 11.20 12.64
CA PRO A 65 10.26 11.46 14.03
C PRO A 65 9.00 11.46 14.90
N VAL A 66 8.98 10.59 15.90
CA VAL A 66 7.87 10.45 16.85
C VAL A 66 8.35 10.77 18.26
N ALA A 67 7.78 11.82 18.85
CA ALA A 67 8.12 12.24 20.20
C ALA A 67 7.27 11.52 21.25
N ILE A 68 7.90 10.81 22.19
CA ILE A 68 7.24 10.13 23.31
C ILE A 68 7.49 10.92 24.59
N VAL A 69 6.42 11.22 25.33
CA VAL A 69 6.50 11.79 26.69
C VAL A 69 5.97 10.76 27.67
N ASN A 70 6.87 10.10 28.39
CA ASN A 70 6.46 9.19 29.45
C ASN A 70 6.12 9.96 30.74
N LYS A 71 4.87 9.84 31.19
CA LYS A 71 4.37 10.39 32.47
C LYS A 71 4.10 9.30 33.52
N ASP A 72 4.38 8.05 33.20
CA ASP A 72 4.24 6.94 34.13
C ASP A 72 5.30 7.05 35.25
N THR A 73 4.83 7.12 36.49
CA THR A 73 5.69 7.14 37.69
C THR A 73 6.05 5.73 38.16
N GLY A 74 5.49 4.70 37.52
CA GLY A 74 5.54 3.32 37.98
C GLY A 74 4.59 3.05 39.14
N ALA A 75 4.46 1.78 39.49
CA ALA A 75 3.64 1.29 40.60
C ALA A 75 4.41 0.26 41.43
N ASP A 76 4.10 0.18 42.72
CA ASP A 76 4.57 -0.92 43.57
C ASP A 76 3.55 -2.06 43.46
N TYR A 77 4.03 -3.24 43.08
CA TYR A 77 3.21 -4.44 42.94
C TYR A 77 3.96 -5.62 43.56
N ASP A 78 3.36 -6.26 44.57
CA ASP A 78 3.98 -7.36 45.33
C ASP A 78 5.37 -7.06 45.89
N GLY A 79 5.65 -5.80 46.27
CA GLY A 79 6.94 -5.38 46.82
C GLY A 79 8.04 -5.17 45.78
N GLU A 80 7.71 -5.31 44.49
CA GLU A 80 8.56 -4.94 43.38
C GLU A 80 8.10 -3.62 42.75
N LYS A 81 9.08 -2.76 42.46
CA LYS A 81 8.83 -1.48 41.78
C LYS A 81 8.71 -1.70 40.28
N LEU A 82 7.49 -1.70 39.79
CA LEU A 82 7.16 -1.91 38.39
C LEU A 82 7.16 -0.58 37.62
N ALA A 83 7.98 -0.49 36.57
CA ALA A 83 8.13 0.71 35.74
C ALA A 83 7.77 0.41 34.27
N ILE A 84 6.52 0.00 34.01
CA ILE A 84 6.06 -0.46 32.70
C ILE A 84 6.24 0.62 31.64
N GLY A 85 5.87 1.88 31.91
CA GLY A 85 5.98 2.94 30.92
C GLY A 85 7.42 3.20 30.49
N LYS A 86 8.39 3.03 31.41
CA LYS A 86 9.81 3.17 31.10
C LYS A 86 10.31 2.04 30.20
N GLU A 87 9.87 0.81 30.47
CA GLU A 87 10.25 -0.33 29.64
C GLU A 87 9.63 -0.25 28.24
N LEU A 88 8.34 0.13 28.15
CA LEU A 88 7.67 0.36 26.87
C LEU A 88 8.38 1.42 26.03
N THR A 89 8.74 2.54 26.63
CA THR A 89 9.42 3.63 25.90
C THR A 89 10.78 3.17 25.38
N ARG A 90 11.51 2.38 26.17
CA ARG A 90 12.80 1.79 25.76
C ARG A 90 12.65 0.79 24.61
N GLU A 91 11.62 -0.05 24.63
CA GLU A 91 11.38 -1.01 23.55
C GLU A 91 10.94 -0.30 22.25
N LEU A 92 10.17 0.78 22.35
CA LEU A 92 9.83 1.61 21.19
C LEU A 92 11.07 2.29 20.60
N GLU A 93 11.96 2.87 21.42
CA GLU A 93 13.22 3.46 20.94
C GLU A 93 14.17 2.47 20.26
N LYS A 94 14.01 1.16 20.50
CA LYS A 94 14.80 0.11 19.84
C LYS A 94 14.13 -0.42 18.58
N SER A 95 12.85 -0.12 18.33
CA SER A 95 12.16 -0.64 17.15
C SER A 95 12.47 0.22 15.94
N ASP A 96 12.70 -0.42 14.79
CA ASP A 96 13.01 0.26 13.52
C ASP A 96 11.73 0.74 12.80
N ASP A 97 10.57 0.72 13.48
CA ASP A 97 9.28 1.07 12.87
C ASP A 97 9.14 2.60 12.67
N PHE A 98 9.67 3.39 13.61
CA PHE A 98 9.68 4.84 13.59
C PHE A 98 10.93 5.39 14.27
N ASP A 99 11.30 6.63 13.94
CA ASP A 99 12.37 7.36 14.64
C ASP A 99 11.84 7.89 15.98
N PHE A 100 11.75 7.02 16.98
CA PHE A 100 11.22 7.34 18.30
C PHE A 100 12.23 8.11 19.16
N HIS A 101 11.79 9.22 19.76
CA HIS A 101 12.59 10.02 20.69
C HIS A 101 11.82 10.30 21.97
N THR A 102 12.38 9.90 23.11
CA THR A 102 11.85 10.34 24.41
C THR A 102 12.19 11.80 24.66
N VAL A 103 11.18 12.62 24.91
CA VAL A 103 11.35 14.06 25.17
C VAL A 103 10.62 14.49 26.44
N SER A 104 11.02 15.63 27.00
CA SER A 104 10.30 16.21 28.13
C SER A 104 8.96 16.81 27.70
N GLU A 105 8.00 16.88 28.63
CA GLU A 105 6.70 17.52 28.37
C GLU A 105 6.83 18.96 27.88
N LYS A 106 7.83 19.70 28.38
CA LYS A 106 8.09 21.07 27.97
C LYS A 106 8.56 21.15 26.51
N GLU A 107 9.39 20.21 26.07
CA GLU A 107 9.88 20.14 24.70
C GLU A 107 8.78 19.69 23.74
N ALA A 108 7.99 18.69 24.11
CA ALA A 108 6.84 18.26 23.33
C ALA A 108 5.84 19.41 23.11
N LYS A 109 5.49 20.16 24.16
CA LYS A 109 4.58 21.32 24.07
C LYS A 109 5.14 22.48 23.25
N LYS A 110 6.47 22.61 23.18
CA LYS A 110 7.15 23.63 22.37
C LYS A 110 7.30 23.24 20.90
N GLY A 111 6.84 22.05 20.50
CA GLY A 111 6.98 21.56 19.12
C GLY A 111 8.38 21.06 18.84
N TRP A 112 8.88 20.11 19.65
CA TRP A 112 10.16 19.43 19.42
C TRP A 112 10.31 18.93 17.97
N ILE A 113 9.24 18.32 17.43
CA ILE A 113 9.18 17.82 16.05
C ILE A 113 9.43 18.96 15.04
N THR A 114 8.82 20.13 15.23
CA THR A 114 8.95 21.27 14.30
C THR A 114 10.34 21.90 14.31
N LYS A 115 11.02 21.90 15.47
CA LYS A 115 12.38 22.46 15.61
C LYS A 115 13.46 21.61 14.96
N ASN A 116 13.27 20.30 14.88
CA ASN A 116 14.29 19.37 14.39
C ASN A 116 14.10 18.98 12.91
N ILE A 117 12.92 19.27 12.32
CA ILE A 117 12.62 19.00 10.90
C ILE A 117 12.88 20.23 10.00
N THR A 118 12.80 21.44 10.54
CA THR A 118 13.01 22.67 9.75
C THR A 118 14.41 23.22 10.02
N CYS A 119 15.28 23.15 9.01
CA CYS A 119 16.55 23.89 8.96
C CYS A 119 16.26 25.38 8.70
#